data_AF-A0A2V7S5S2-F1
#
_entry.id   AF-A0A2V7S5S2-F1
#
_cell.length_a   1.000
_cell.length_b   1.000
_cell.length_c   1.000
_cell.angle_alpha   90.00
_cell.angle_beta   90.00
_cell.angle_gamma   90.00
#
_symmetry.space_group_name_H-M   'P 1'
#
loop_
_entity.id
_entity.type
_entity.pdbx_description
1 polymer ?
#
loop_
_entity_poly.entity_id
_entity_poly.type
_entity_poly.pdbx_seq_one_letter_code
_entity_poly.pdbx_strand_id
1 'polypeptide(L)'
;LTLPLDRALVAASLAGVLVVLSAFDLQRGIIPNRIVLPASAILLLAQVALFPNRAQEWVLAGLLAAVVLGIPPLLGRRWMGMGDAKLALLIGVGLGWGVFGAVVVAFLCVFPVALLLLLRGGLAARETTIPFGPFLSLGALIVLFGPHLAGLPTS
;
A
#
# COMPACT_ATOMS: atom_id res chain seq x y z
N LEU A 1 6.26 -20.89 10.82
CA LEU A 1 6.01 -20.59 9.39
C LEU A 1 5.18 -21.72 8.79
N THR A 2 3.87 -21.74 9.04
CA THR A 2 2.93 -22.66 8.38
C THR A 2 1.91 -21.83 7.63
N LEU A 3 2.40 -21.03 6.68
CA LEU A 3 1.52 -20.49 5.66
C LEU A 3 1.16 -21.65 4.73
N PRO A 4 -0.13 -21.92 4.48
CA PRO A 4 -0.48 -22.80 3.37
C PRO A 4 0.08 -22.18 2.07
N LEU A 5 0.54 -23.05 1.16
CA LEU A 5 1.39 -22.66 0.02
C LEU A 5 0.75 -21.57 -0.85
N ASP A 6 -0.56 -21.62 -1.00
CA ASP A 6 -1.42 -20.64 -1.66
C ASP A 6 -1.29 -19.23 -1.06
N ARG A 7 -1.41 -19.09 0.26
CA ARG A 7 -1.26 -17.79 0.95
C ARG A 7 0.17 -17.27 0.86
N ALA A 8 1.15 -18.15 0.97
CA ALA A 8 2.56 -17.78 0.84
C ALA A 8 2.89 -17.23 -0.55
N LEU A 9 2.35 -17.84 -1.61
CA LEU A 9 2.53 -17.39 -2.99
C LEU A 9 1.92 -16.00 -3.22
N VAL A 10 0.67 -15.78 -2.76
CA VAL A 10 0.01 -14.48 -2.85
C VAL A 10 0.80 -13.41 -2.07
N ALA A 11 1.21 -13.71 -0.83
CA ALA A 11 1.99 -12.80 0.00
C ALA A 11 3.35 -12.46 -0.64
N ALA A 12 4.10 -13.46 -1.12
CA ALA A 12 5.39 -13.25 -1.75
C ALA A 12 5.28 -12.44 -3.06
N SER A 13 4.24 -12.72 -3.88
CA SER A 13 3.99 -11.97 -5.11
C SER A 13 3.68 -10.50 -4.81
N LEU A 14 2.80 -10.22 -3.83
CA LEU A 14 2.51 -8.86 -3.38
C LEU A 14 3.76 -8.17 -2.87
N ALA A 15 4.51 -8.82 -1.97
CA ALA A 15 5.75 -8.25 -1.41
C ALA A 15 6.77 -7.91 -2.50
N GLY A 16 6.97 -8.80 -3.48
CA GLY A 16 7.86 -8.55 -4.61
C GLY A 16 7.45 -7.33 -5.44
N VAL A 17 6.15 -7.21 -5.76
CA VAL A 17 5.63 -6.05 -6.49
C VAL A 17 5.78 -4.76 -5.68
N LEU A 18 5.49 -4.80 -4.37
CA LEU A 18 5.65 -3.64 -3.48
C LEU A 18 7.10 -3.14 -3.43
N VAL A 19 8.08 -4.06 -3.35
CA VAL A 19 9.51 -3.69 -3.37
C VAL A 19 9.88 -3.03 -4.69
N VAL A 20 9.43 -3.58 -5.82
CA VAL A 20 9.69 -3.00 -7.14
C VAL A 20 9.07 -1.61 -7.27
N LEU A 21 7.79 -1.45 -6.91
CA LEU A 21 7.09 -0.17 -6.97
C LEU A 21 7.71 0.85 -6.03
N SER A 22 8.11 0.45 -4.82
CA SER A 22 8.82 1.30 -3.87
C SER A 22 10.17 1.77 -4.42
N ALA A 23 10.91 0.92 -5.13
CA ALA A 23 12.16 1.31 -5.77
C ALA A 23 11.94 2.34 -6.90
N PHE A 24 10.90 2.14 -7.72
CA PHE A 24 10.51 3.13 -8.74
C PHE A 24 10.09 4.46 -8.11
N ASP A 25 9.34 4.42 -7.01
CA ASP A 25 8.87 5.63 -6.34
C ASP A 25 10.02 6.40 -5.67
N LEU A 26 10.98 5.72 -5.04
CA LEU A 26 12.18 6.36 -4.50
C LEU A 26 13.07 6.99 -5.57
N GLN A 27 13.21 6.34 -6.74
CA GLN A 27 14.09 6.82 -7.81
C GLN A 27 13.46 7.91 -8.67
N ARG A 28 12.15 7.82 -8.92
CA ARG A 28 11.46 8.64 -9.92
C ARG A 28 10.25 9.41 -9.39
N GLY A 29 9.83 9.17 -8.15
CA GLY A 29 8.62 9.77 -7.56
C GLY A 29 7.33 9.39 -8.29
N ILE A 30 7.33 8.27 -9.01
CA ILE A 30 6.18 7.81 -9.80
C ILE A 30 5.93 6.32 -9.60
N ILE A 31 4.66 5.97 -9.48
CA ILE A 31 4.18 4.59 -9.46
C ILE A 31 3.68 4.22 -10.86
N PRO A 32 4.39 3.36 -11.62
CA PRO A 32 4.07 3.09 -13.00
C PRO A 32 2.77 2.29 -13.15
N ASN A 33 1.78 2.87 -13.85
CA ASN A 33 0.50 2.23 -14.18
C ASN A 33 0.67 0.87 -14.87
N ARG A 34 1.72 0.74 -15.68
CA ARG A 34 2.07 -0.47 -16.43
C ARG A 34 2.46 -1.65 -15.52
N ILE A 35 2.71 -1.40 -14.23
CA ILE A 35 3.04 -2.43 -13.24
C ILE A 35 1.90 -2.56 -12.23
N VAL A 36 1.48 -1.44 -11.61
CA VAL A 36 0.52 -1.50 -10.48
C VAL A 36 -0.88 -1.98 -10.89
N LEU A 37 -1.37 -1.60 -12.08
CA LEU A 37 -2.70 -2.01 -12.55
C LEU A 37 -2.76 -3.49 -12.95
N PRO A 38 -1.85 -4.01 -13.80
CA PRO A 38 -1.86 -5.43 -14.10
C PRO A 38 -1.55 -6.28 -12.87
N ALA A 39 -0.67 -5.83 -11.96
CA ALA A 39 -0.44 -6.53 -10.70
C ALA A 39 -1.72 -6.58 -9.85
N SER A 40 -2.45 -5.47 -9.72
CA SER A 40 -3.74 -5.44 -9.00
C SER A 40 -4.74 -6.40 -9.60
N ALA A 41 -4.85 -6.45 -10.93
CA ALA A 41 -5.79 -7.34 -11.63
C ALA A 41 -5.42 -8.82 -11.44
N ILE A 42 -4.15 -9.18 -11.65
CA ILE A 42 -3.66 -10.56 -11.48
C ILE A 42 -3.83 -11.01 -10.03
N LEU A 43 -3.49 -10.14 -9.07
CA LEU A 43 -3.61 -10.45 -7.65
C LEU A 43 -5.08 -10.61 -7.24
N LEU A 44 -5.97 -9.77 -7.75
CA LEU A 44 -7.40 -9.89 -7.49
C LEU A 44 -7.96 -11.21 -8.02
N LEU A 45 -7.59 -11.58 -9.25
CA LEU A 45 -8.00 -12.85 -9.83
C LEU A 45 -7.49 -14.04 -9.01
N ALA A 46 -6.23 -14.00 -8.57
CA ALA A 46 -5.66 -15.02 -7.69
C ALA A 46 -6.40 -15.10 -6.35
N GLN A 47 -6.68 -13.97 -5.71
CA GLN A 47 -7.40 -13.89 -4.44
C GLN A 47 -8.83 -14.41 -4.54
N VAL A 48 -9.55 -14.07 -5.61
CA VAL A 48 -10.92 -14.54 -5.85
C VAL A 48 -10.95 -16.04 -6.18
N ALA A 49 -9.96 -16.54 -6.93
CA ALA A 49 -9.87 -17.96 -7.27
C ALA A 49 -9.51 -18.84 -6.06
N LEU A 50 -8.62 -18.37 -5.18
CA LEU A 50 -8.18 -19.12 -4.00
C LEU A 50 -9.11 -18.94 -2.79
N PHE A 51 -9.68 -17.74 -2.62
CA PHE A 51 -10.51 -17.37 -1.46
C PHE A 51 -11.84 -16.72 -1.90
N PRO A 52 -12.71 -17.45 -2.63
CA PRO A 52 -13.93 -16.88 -3.21
C PRO A 52 -14.88 -16.29 -2.15
N ASN A 53 -14.89 -16.85 -0.94
CA ASN A 53 -15.72 -16.36 0.18
C ASN A 53 -15.36 -14.94 0.63
N ARG A 54 -14.15 -14.46 0.31
CA ARG A 54 -13.67 -13.11 0.64
C ARG A 54 -13.57 -12.18 -0.58
N ALA A 55 -14.09 -12.60 -1.73
CA ALA A 55 -14.03 -11.81 -2.97
C ALA A 55 -14.56 -10.38 -2.80
N GLN A 56 -15.68 -10.23 -2.09
CA GLN A 56 -16.27 -8.92 -1.80
C GLN A 56 -15.32 -8.04 -0.98
N GLU A 57 -14.63 -8.61 0.01
CA GLU A 57 -13.66 -7.88 0.82
C GLU A 57 -12.49 -7.38 -0.03
N TRP A 58 -11.87 -8.23 -0.86
CA TRP A 58 -10.71 -7.83 -1.66
C TRP A 58 -11.04 -6.68 -2.61
N VAL A 59 -12.23 -6.72 -3.22
CA VAL A 59 -12.71 -5.66 -4.12
C VAL A 59 -13.02 -4.39 -3.34
N LEU A 60 -13.81 -4.48 -2.27
CA LEU A 60 -14.24 -3.32 -1.50
C LEU A 60 -13.08 -2.63 -0.80
N ALA A 61 -12.17 -3.38 -0.18
CA ALA A 61 -11.01 -2.83 0.49
C ALA A 61 -10.06 -2.15 -0.50
N GLY A 62 -9.81 -2.77 -1.65
CA GLY A 62 -9.03 -2.17 -2.75
C GLY A 62 -9.63 -0.85 -3.23
N LEU A 63 -10.92 -0.86 -3.61
CA LEU A 63 -11.60 0.33 -4.11
C LEU A 63 -11.68 1.44 -3.08
N LEU A 64 -12.06 1.13 -1.83
CA LEU A 64 -12.15 2.13 -0.76
C LEU A 64 -10.79 2.74 -0.46
N ALA A 65 -9.73 1.93 -0.35
CA ALA A 65 -8.39 2.46 -0.11
C ALA A 65 -7.92 3.38 -1.24
N ALA A 66 -8.18 2.99 -2.50
CA ALA A 66 -7.87 3.80 -3.67
C ALA A 66 -8.64 5.12 -3.70
N VAL A 67 -9.93 5.10 -3.38
CA VAL A 67 -10.76 6.31 -3.29
C VAL A 67 -10.25 7.22 -2.17
N VAL A 68 -10.03 6.68 -0.97
CA VAL A 68 -9.59 7.46 0.19
C VAL A 68 -8.25 8.16 -0.09
N LEU A 69 -7.27 7.46 -0.64
CA LEU A 69 -5.97 8.05 -1.00
C LEU A 69 -6.01 8.83 -2.33
N GLY A 70 -7.07 8.68 -3.12
CA GLY A 70 -7.32 9.47 -4.33
C GLY A 70 -7.99 10.82 -4.07
N ILE A 71 -8.67 11.01 -2.94
CA ILE A 71 -9.35 12.28 -2.62
C ILE A 71 -8.37 13.46 -2.55
N PRO A 72 -7.23 13.40 -1.83
CA PRO A 72 -6.34 14.55 -1.70
C PRO A 72 -5.81 15.12 -3.03
N PRO A 73 -5.28 14.33 -3.98
CA PRO A 73 -4.84 14.88 -5.27
C PRO A 73 -5.99 15.47 -6.09
N LEU A 74 -7.21 14.92 -5.97
CA LEU A 74 -8.40 15.49 -6.61
C LEU A 74 -8.81 16.85 -6.02
N LEU A 75 -8.52 17.07 -4.74
CA LEU A 75 -8.71 18.36 -4.06
C LEU A 75 -7.52 19.34 -4.25
N GLY A 76 -6.62 19.05 -5.20
CA GLY A 76 -5.47 19.91 -5.51
C GLY A 76 -4.32 19.81 -4.49
N ARG A 77 -4.32 18.81 -3.62
CA ARG A 77 -3.22 18.58 -2.67
C ARG A 77 -2.04 17.92 -3.38
N ARG A 78 -0.92 18.64 -3.48
CA ARG A 78 0.31 18.18 -4.16
C ARG A 78 1.25 17.31 -3.31
N TRP A 79 0.94 17.14 -2.02
CA TRP A 79 1.74 16.35 -1.10
C TRP A 79 1.56 14.83 -1.28
N MET A 80 0.52 14.39 -2.02
CA MET A 80 0.28 12.97 -2.32
C MET A 80 -0.10 12.79 -3.79
N GLY A 81 0.41 11.72 -4.40
CA GLY A 81 0.23 11.44 -5.82
C GLY A 81 -0.95 10.52 -6.11
N MET A 82 -1.49 10.62 -7.33
CA MET A 82 -2.43 9.62 -7.85
C MET A 82 -1.80 8.21 -7.97
N GLY A 83 -0.47 8.13 -7.92
CA GLY A 83 0.25 6.86 -7.80
C GLY A 83 -0.09 6.13 -6.49
N ASP A 84 -0.16 6.86 -5.38
CA ASP A 84 -0.41 6.30 -4.05
C ASP A 84 -1.80 5.67 -3.95
N ALA A 85 -2.80 6.29 -4.59
CA ALA A 85 -4.15 5.72 -4.71
C ALA A 85 -4.14 4.36 -5.43
N LYS A 86 -3.32 4.21 -6.48
CA LYS A 86 -3.21 2.93 -7.22
C LYS A 86 -2.42 1.89 -6.43
N LEU A 87 -1.41 2.33 -5.68
CA LEU A 87 -0.69 1.45 -4.77
C LEU A 87 -1.62 0.96 -3.65
N ALA A 88 -2.48 1.83 -3.13
CA ALA A 88 -3.51 1.48 -2.15
C ALA A 88 -4.54 0.49 -2.70
N LEU A 89 -4.93 0.63 -3.97
CA LEU A 89 -5.74 -0.37 -4.67
C LEU A 89 -5.06 -1.75 -4.61
N LEU A 90 -3.79 -1.84 -5.03
CA LEU A 90 -3.02 -3.07 -5.03
C LEU A 90 -2.94 -3.68 -3.62
N ILE A 91 -2.65 -2.85 -2.62
CA ILE A 91 -2.53 -3.28 -1.24
C ILE A 91 -3.88 -3.75 -0.69
N GLY A 92 -4.98 -3.05 -0.97
CA GLY A 92 -6.32 -3.47 -0.54
C GLY A 92 -6.80 -4.75 -1.21
N VAL A 93 -6.45 -4.98 -2.47
CA VAL A 93 -6.68 -6.26 -3.13
C VAL A 93 -5.85 -7.38 -2.48
N GLY A 94 -4.60 -7.10 -2.11
CA GLY A 94 -3.68 -8.08 -1.54
C GLY A 94 -3.90 -8.40 -0.06
N LEU A 95 -4.33 -7.41 0.74
CA LEU A 95 -4.47 -7.50 2.19
C LEU A 95 -5.91 -7.39 2.69
N GLY A 96 -6.87 -7.06 1.82
CA GLY A 96 -8.25 -6.82 2.23
C GLY A 96 -8.31 -5.64 3.19
N TRP A 97 -9.10 -5.77 4.26
CA TRP A 97 -9.21 -4.71 5.27
C TRP A 97 -7.88 -4.39 5.98
N GLY A 98 -6.86 -5.25 5.87
CA GLY A 98 -5.50 -4.97 6.35
C GLY A 98 -4.86 -3.72 5.72
N VAL A 99 -5.36 -3.25 4.57
CA VAL A 99 -4.89 -2.00 3.94
C VAL A 99 -5.03 -0.78 4.85
N PHE A 100 -6.06 -0.73 5.70
CA PHE A 100 -6.22 0.38 6.64
C PHE A 100 -5.11 0.38 7.69
N GLY A 101 -4.72 -0.80 8.18
CA GLY A 101 -3.56 -0.96 9.04
C GLY A 101 -2.28 -0.51 8.33
N ALA A 102 -2.10 -0.89 7.06
CA ALA A 102 -0.94 -0.53 6.27
C ALA A 102 -0.82 0.99 6.09
N VAL A 103 -1.95 1.66 5.79
CA VAL A 103 -2.04 3.11 5.65
C VAL A 103 -1.73 3.81 6.98
N VAL A 104 -2.28 3.32 8.10
CA VAL A 104 -1.99 3.87 9.43
C VAL A 104 -0.49 3.76 9.74
N VAL A 105 0.11 2.59 9.54
CA VAL A 105 1.56 2.39 9.74
C VAL A 105 2.37 3.30 8.84
N ALA A 106 1.98 3.46 7.58
CA ALA A 106 2.64 4.37 6.65
C ALA A 106 2.61 5.82 7.14
N PHE A 107 1.46 6.31 7.59
CA PHE A 107 1.35 7.65 8.17
C PHE A 107 2.22 7.82 9.41
N LEU A 108 2.29 6.81 10.30
CA LEU A 108 3.15 6.84 11.47
C LEU A 108 4.63 6.92 11.09
N CYS A 109 5.06 6.23 10.02
CA CYS A 109 6.44 6.30 9.54
C CYS A 109 6.77 7.63 8.86
N VAL A 110 5.81 8.21 8.13
CA VAL A 110 5.99 9.49 7.42
C VAL A 110 5.98 10.68 8.38
N PHE A 111 5.15 10.63 9.42
CA PHE A 111 4.95 11.73 10.36
C PHE A 111 6.26 12.35 10.92
N PRO A 112 7.22 11.57 11.48
CA PRO A 112 8.46 12.14 12.02
C PRO A 112 9.33 12.77 10.92
N VAL A 113 9.35 12.19 9.71
CA VAL A 113 10.08 12.75 8.56
C VAL A 113 9.46 14.07 8.13
N ALA A 114 8.13 14.11 7.97
CA ALA A 114 7.39 15.31 7.61
C ALA A 114 7.53 16.42 8.66
N LEU A 115 7.50 16.06 9.96
CA LEU A 115 7.71 17.01 11.05
C LEU A 115 9.10 17.62 11.01
N LEU A 116 10.14 16.79 10.81
CA LEU A 116 11.53 17.26 10.72
C LEU A 116 11.74 18.17 9.50
N LEU A 117 11.11 17.86 8.37
CA LEU A 117 11.11 18.72 7.18
C LEU A 117 10.40 20.05 7.44
N LEU A 118 9.26 20.04 8.13
CA LEU A 118 8.53 21.25 8.50
C LEU A 118 9.32 22.14 9.46
N LEU A 119 10.00 21.53 10.45
CA LEU A 119 10.86 22.25 11.40
C LEU A 119 12.07 22.89 10.72
N ARG A 120 12.62 22.28 9.65
CA ARG A 120 13.77 22.80 8.92
C ARG A 120 13.41 23.77 7.79
N GLY A 121 12.28 23.55 7.11
CA GLY A 121 11.87 24.26 5.89
C GLY A 121 10.71 25.24 6.08
N GLY A 122 10.13 25.35 7.28
CA GLY A 122 8.98 26.21 7.56
C GLY A 122 7.74 25.82 6.74
N LEU A 123 6.79 26.75 6.57
CA LEU A 123 5.52 26.49 5.86
C LEU A 123 5.69 26.10 4.39
N ALA A 124 6.83 26.43 3.76
CA ALA A 124 7.16 26.01 2.40
C ALA A 124 7.34 24.49 2.27
N ALA A 125 7.66 23.79 3.37
CA ALA A 125 7.74 22.33 3.41
C ALA A 125 6.38 21.63 3.21
N ARG A 126 5.25 22.36 3.28
CA ARG A 126 3.91 21.80 3.04
C ARG A 126 3.63 21.51 1.57
N GLU A 127 4.37 22.13 0.66
CA GLU A 127 4.25 21.92 -0.78
C GLU A 127 5.24 20.89 -1.31
N THR A 128 6.20 20.45 -0.48
CA THR A 128 7.19 19.44 -0.90
C THR A 128 6.51 18.07 -0.94
N THR A 129 6.50 17.48 -2.13
CA THR A 129 5.99 16.12 -2.31
C THR A 129 6.96 15.14 -1.66
N ILE A 130 6.51 14.49 -0.59
CA ILE A 130 7.21 13.36 0.01
C ILE A 130 6.71 12.10 -0.69
N PRO A 131 7.59 11.25 -1.25
CA PRO A 131 7.16 9.99 -1.86
C PRO A 131 6.52 9.13 -0.76
N PHE A 132 5.20 9.00 -0.79
CA PHE A 132 4.41 8.24 0.19
C PHE A 132 4.42 6.74 -0.12
N GLY A 133 4.63 6.38 -1.39
CA GLY A 133 4.67 5.01 -1.89
C GLY A 133 5.60 4.04 -1.13
N PRO A 134 6.82 4.41 -0.72
CA PRO A 134 7.74 3.51 -0.01
C PRO A 134 7.25 3.26 1.42
N PHE A 135 6.72 4.27 2.08
CA PHE A 135 6.15 4.14 3.41
C PHE A 135 4.85 3.33 3.40
N LEU A 136 4.03 3.51 2.36
CA LEU A 136 2.82 2.70 2.15
C LEU A 136 3.18 1.23 1.87
N SER A 137 4.20 0.99 1.06
CA SER A 137 4.74 -0.35 0.81
C SER A 137 5.31 -0.99 2.09
N LEU A 138 6.04 -0.22 2.90
CA LEU A 138 6.56 -0.66 4.19
C LEU A 138 5.44 -1.04 5.15
N GLY A 139 4.41 -0.19 5.29
CA GLY A 139 3.23 -0.47 6.11
C GLY A 139 2.52 -1.74 5.67
N ALA A 140 2.38 -1.95 4.35
CA ALA A 140 1.82 -3.18 3.80
C ALA A 140 2.65 -4.42 4.13
N LEU A 141 3.98 -4.36 4.03
CA LEU A 141 4.87 -5.45 4.42
C LEU A 141 4.77 -5.77 5.91
N ILE A 142 4.70 -4.74 6.76
CA ILE A 142 4.54 -4.91 8.21
C ILE A 142 3.20 -5.60 8.53
N VAL A 143 2.11 -5.20 7.90
CA VAL A 143 0.80 -5.85 8.11
C VAL A 143 0.78 -7.27 7.55
N LEU A 144 1.42 -7.50 6.40
CA LEU A 144 1.48 -8.81 5.76
C LEU A 144 2.23 -9.84 6.62
N PHE A 145 3.37 -9.45 7.19
CA PHE A 145 4.25 -10.36 7.93
C PHE A 145 4.11 -10.25 9.47
N GLY A 146 3.57 -9.16 9.98
CA GLY A 146 3.46 -8.88 11.42
C GLY A 146 2.81 -9.98 12.26
N PRO A 147 1.63 -10.50 11.88
CA PRO A 147 0.98 -11.60 12.61
C PRO A 147 1.85 -12.85 12.71
N HIS A 148 2.60 -13.15 11.64
CA HIS A 148 3.48 -14.32 11.56
C HIS A 148 4.74 -14.18 12.41
N LEU A 149 5.26 -12.95 12.54
CA LEU A 149 6.42 -12.65 13.37
C LEU A 149 6.06 -12.61 14.87
N ALA A 150 4.83 -12.19 15.19
CA ALA A 150 4.34 -12.08 16.56
C ALA A 150 3.69 -13.38 17.11
N GLY A 151 3.54 -14.42 16.29
CA GLY A 151 2.87 -15.66 16.68
C GLY A 151 1.37 -15.52 16.93
N LEU A 152 0.73 -14.48 16.38
CA LEU A 152 -0.69 -14.21 16.57
C LEU A 152 -1.54 -15.05 15.60
N PRO A 153 -2.74 -15.52 16.03
CA PRO A 153 -3.63 -16.28 15.16
C PRO A 153 -4.11 -15.41 13.99
N THR A 154 -3.91 -15.91 12.76
CA THR A 154 -4.42 -15.28 11.53
C THR A 154 -5.86 -15.74 11.29
N SER A 155 -6.82 -14.82 11.37
CA SER A 155 -8.24 -15.06 11.04
C SER A 155 -8.51 -15.16 9.54
#